data_AF-A0A1G6GYX3-F1
#
_entry.id   AF-A0A1G6GYX3-F1
#
_cell.length_a   1.000
_cell.length_b   1.000
_cell.length_c   1.000
_cell.angle_alpha   90.00
_cell.angle_beta   90.00
_cell.angle_gamma   90.00
#
_symmetry.space_group_name_H-M   'P 1'
#
loop_
_entity.id
_entity.type
_entity.pdbx_description
1 polymer ?
#
loop_
_entity_poly.entity_id
_entity_poly.type
_entity_poly.pdbx_seq_one_letter_code
_entity_poly.pdbx_strand_id
1 'polypeptide(L)'
;MSEHGISHPSGITPGELPGDSTAGLAAYLSAGIGVVSTAALGAMYAVEVPRGGPYRFGAVNDFTGGLFFATTIPAIIQVHRRLPRSRASRIGLASVVTASGAASASGILLALKLIPFVPSTVVTMAGIISQAAWVALTQHLLLRHPGYPTGLARTGRGIGVTMVAALPVVAAGYAAQSAPGLQKVLYGVGGGVGAVAYIGWPLWLFALGRNLRQESD
;
A
#
# COMPACT_ATOMS: atom_id res chain seq x y z
N MET A 1 1.07 41.10 -50.91
CA MET A 1 0.90 39.67 -50.59
C MET A 1 1.80 39.39 -49.41
N SER A 2 1.24 39.41 -48.19
CA SER A 2 1.97 39.15 -46.96
C SER A 2 1.69 37.71 -46.54
N GLU A 3 2.73 36.88 -46.50
CA GLU A 3 2.64 35.52 -46.00
C GLU A 3 2.46 35.55 -44.47
N HIS A 4 1.33 35.00 -44.03
CA HIS A 4 1.07 34.67 -42.64
C HIS A 4 1.96 33.50 -42.22
N GLY A 5 3.00 33.79 -41.44
CA GLY A 5 3.72 32.79 -40.67
C GLY A 5 2.83 32.24 -39.56
N ILE A 6 2.24 31.06 -39.80
CA ILE A 6 1.58 30.28 -38.75
C ILE A 6 2.68 29.60 -37.94
N SER A 7 3.02 30.17 -36.79
CA SER A 7 3.81 29.51 -35.76
C SER A 7 2.98 28.38 -35.16
N HIS A 8 3.32 27.13 -35.48
CA HIS A 8 2.80 25.96 -34.77
C HIS A 8 3.36 25.95 -33.34
N PRO A 9 2.52 25.95 -32.29
CA PRO A 9 3.00 25.72 -30.94
C PRO A 9 3.55 24.30 -30.84
N SER A 10 4.86 24.21 -30.63
CA SER A 10 5.58 22.99 -30.34
C SER A 10 5.21 22.47 -28.95
N GLY A 11 4.96 21.16 -28.86
CA GLY A 11 5.27 20.39 -27.65
C GLY A 11 4.15 20.21 -26.63
N ILE A 12 3.14 19.40 -26.95
CA ILE A 12 2.56 18.51 -25.94
C ILE A 12 2.73 17.10 -26.47
N THR A 13 3.75 16.40 -25.98
CA THR A 13 3.97 14.98 -26.27
C THR A 13 2.78 14.21 -25.69
N PRO A 14 2.05 13.40 -26.47
CA PRO A 14 0.94 12.60 -25.94
C PRO A 14 1.49 11.50 -25.02
N GLY A 15 1.49 11.73 -23.71
CA GLY A 15 1.95 10.73 -22.73
C GLY A 15 2.34 11.26 -21.36
N GLU A 16 2.67 12.54 -21.23
CA GLU A 16 3.12 13.13 -19.96
C GLU A 16 1.96 13.89 -19.31
N LEU A 17 1.35 13.26 -18.29
CA LEU A 17 0.72 14.07 -17.24
C LEU A 17 1.87 14.50 -16.31
N PRO A 18 2.08 15.83 -16.12
CA PRO A 18 3.09 16.31 -15.18
C PRO A 18 2.87 15.67 -13.81
N GLY A 19 3.95 15.52 -13.06
CA GLY A 19 3.92 15.02 -11.69
C GLY A 19 2.78 15.66 -10.89
N ASP A 20 2.06 14.85 -10.12
CA ASP A 20 1.01 15.36 -9.25
C ASP A 20 1.65 15.57 -7.87
N SER A 21 2.05 16.81 -7.59
CA SER A 21 2.69 17.21 -6.34
C SER A 21 1.86 16.84 -5.11
N THR A 22 0.52 16.81 -5.24
CA THR A 22 -0.40 16.39 -4.18
C THR A 22 -0.31 14.89 -3.96
N ALA A 23 -0.33 14.09 -5.02
CA ALA A 23 -0.15 12.65 -4.92
C ALA A 23 1.26 12.26 -4.42
N GLY A 24 2.27 13.03 -4.80
CA GLY A 24 3.64 12.88 -4.31
C GLY A 24 3.76 13.19 -2.82
N LEU A 25 3.14 14.28 -2.35
CA LEU A 25 3.05 14.60 -0.91
C LEU A 25 2.29 13.51 -0.15
N ALA A 26 1.16 13.06 -0.69
CA ALA A 26 0.36 12.00 -0.09
C ALA A 26 1.18 10.70 0.07
N ALA A 27 1.96 10.32 -0.95
CA ALA A 27 2.86 9.16 -0.88
C ALA A 27 3.95 9.32 0.19
N TYR A 28 4.53 10.52 0.36
CA TYR A 28 5.48 10.78 1.44
C TYR A 28 4.84 10.74 2.84
N LEU A 29 3.65 11.33 2.99
CA LEU A 29 2.90 11.27 4.24
C LEU A 29 2.58 9.81 4.59
N SER A 30 2.08 9.03 3.63
CA SER A 30 1.87 7.60 3.83
C SER A 30 3.15 6.87 4.21
N ALA A 31 4.29 7.16 3.58
CA ALA A 31 5.55 6.54 3.95
C ALA A 31 5.93 6.83 5.41
N GLY A 32 5.89 8.10 5.83
CA GLY A 32 6.19 8.49 7.20
C GLY A 32 5.24 7.88 8.22
N ILE A 33 3.93 7.97 7.96
CA ILE A 33 2.89 7.40 8.82
C ILE A 33 3.03 5.87 8.89
N GLY A 34 3.33 5.21 7.78
CA GLY A 34 3.54 3.77 7.71
C GLY A 34 4.74 3.30 8.54
N VAL A 35 5.82 4.08 8.57
CA VAL A 35 6.97 3.82 9.46
C VAL A 35 6.55 3.93 10.92
N VAL A 36 5.84 4.99 11.30
CA VAL A 36 5.34 5.16 12.69
C VAL A 36 4.41 4.01 13.08
N SER A 37 3.47 3.64 12.21
CA SER A 37 2.54 2.53 12.43
C SER A 37 3.29 1.21 12.62
N THR A 38 4.26 0.90 11.76
CA THR A 38 5.06 -0.32 11.84
C THR A 38 5.92 -0.37 13.10
N ALA A 39 6.53 0.76 13.48
CA ALA A 39 7.31 0.87 14.71
C ALA A 39 6.43 0.68 15.96
N ALA A 40 5.23 1.26 15.98
CA ALA A 40 4.27 1.07 17.05
C ALA A 40 3.82 -0.41 17.14
N LEU A 41 3.56 -1.08 16.01
CA LEU A 41 3.25 -2.51 16.00
C LEU A 41 4.38 -3.34 16.61
N GLY A 42 5.63 -3.07 16.20
CA GLY A 42 6.81 -3.73 16.76
C GLY A 42 6.94 -3.51 18.26
N ALA A 43 6.76 -2.26 18.72
CA ALA A 43 6.80 -1.92 20.14
C ALA A 43 5.70 -2.62 20.95
N MET A 44 4.49 -2.73 20.40
CA MET A 44 3.38 -3.46 21.02
C MET A 44 3.77 -4.93 21.25
N TYR A 45 4.27 -5.62 20.22
CA TYR A 45 4.66 -7.03 20.33
C TYR A 45 5.89 -7.25 21.22
N ALA A 46 6.84 -6.31 21.22
CA ALA A 46 8.06 -6.43 22.03
C ALA A 46 7.83 -6.08 23.52
N VAL A 47 6.93 -5.14 23.81
CA VAL A 47 6.78 -4.55 25.16
C VAL A 47 5.45 -4.91 25.82
N GLU A 48 4.33 -4.79 25.11
CA GLU A 48 3.00 -4.86 25.73
C GLU A 48 2.39 -6.26 25.70
N VAL A 49 2.58 -7.01 24.60
CA VAL A 49 2.07 -8.39 24.46
C VAL A 49 2.63 -9.32 25.55
N PRO A 50 3.94 -9.33 25.88
CA PRO A 50 4.46 -10.19 26.95
C PRO A 50 3.92 -9.85 28.34
N ARG A 51 3.40 -8.62 28.51
CA ARG A 51 2.86 -8.10 29.77
C ARG A 51 1.33 -8.15 29.83
N GLY A 52 0.66 -8.57 28.75
CA GLY A 52 -0.80 -8.64 28.67
C GLY A 52 -1.52 -7.29 28.57
N GLY A 53 -0.83 -6.19 28.22
CA GLY A 53 -1.42 -4.85 28.11
C GLY A 53 -0.50 -3.73 28.61
N PRO A 54 -0.92 -2.44 28.59
CA PRO A 54 -2.25 -1.90 28.26
C PRO A 54 -2.52 -1.62 26.76
N TYR A 55 -1.67 -2.11 25.85
CA TYR A 55 -1.82 -1.98 24.39
C TYR A 55 -1.90 -0.54 23.84
N ARG A 56 -1.15 0.40 24.45
CA ARG A 56 -1.05 1.79 24.00
C ARG A 56 -0.37 1.89 22.64
N PHE A 57 0.68 1.10 22.40
CA PHE A 57 1.32 1.05 21.09
C PHE A 57 0.41 0.40 20.05
N GLY A 58 -0.46 -0.53 20.46
CA GLY A 58 -1.56 -1.04 19.62
C GLY A 58 -2.48 0.07 19.14
N ALA A 59 -2.98 0.91 20.06
CA ALA A 59 -3.85 2.04 19.69
C ALA A 59 -3.14 3.05 18.77
N VAL A 60 -1.85 3.32 18.99
CA VAL A 60 -1.05 4.17 18.09
C VAL A 60 -0.91 3.52 16.71
N ASN A 61 -0.62 2.22 16.64
CA ASN A 61 -0.56 1.46 15.40
C ASN A 61 -1.88 1.51 14.63
N ASP A 62 -3.02 1.29 15.30
CA ASP A 62 -4.35 1.29 14.69
C ASP A 62 -4.70 2.67 14.12
N PHE A 63 -4.46 3.73 14.89
CA PHE A 63 -4.76 5.10 14.45
C PHE A 63 -3.89 5.51 13.27
N THR A 64 -2.57 5.31 13.39
CA THR A 64 -1.63 5.65 12.32
C THR A 64 -1.80 4.74 11.10
N GLY A 65 -2.15 3.47 11.30
CA GLY A 65 -2.53 2.56 10.22
C GLY A 65 -3.77 3.07 9.47
N GLY A 66 -4.78 3.55 10.21
CA GLY A 66 -5.95 4.18 9.62
C GLY A 66 -5.61 5.42 8.78
N LEU A 67 -4.71 6.28 9.28
CA LEU A 67 -4.21 7.43 8.53
C LEU A 67 -3.39 7.02 7.30
N PHE A 68 -2.54 6.00 7.43
CA PHE A 68 -1.75 5.44 6.33
C PHE A 68 -2.66 5.03 5.16
N PHE A 69 -3.76 4.33 5.45
CA PHE A 69 -4.73 3.96 4.43
C PHE A 69 -5.35 5.19 3.74
N ALA A 70 -5.75 6.20 4.51
CA ALA A 70 -6.34 7.43 3.97
C ALA A 70 -5.37 8.18 3.06
N THR A 71 -4.15 8.44 3.54
CA THR A 71 -3.15 9.20 2.79
C THR A 71 -2.63 8.45 1.57
N THR A 72 -2.80 7.13 1.49
CA THR A 72 -2.36 6.33 0.34
C THR A 72 -3.32 6.44 -0.85
N ILE A 73 -4.57 6.86 -0.64
CA ILE A 73 -5.60 6.92 -1.69
C ILE A 73 -5.19 7.82 -2.88
N PRO A 74 -4.70 9.07 -2.70
CA PRO A 74 -4.27 9.89 -3.83
C PRO A 74 -3.13 9.25 -4.63
N ALA A 75 -2.17 8.61 -3.97
CA ALA A 75 -1.08 7.90 -4.62
C ALA A 75 -1.60 6.70 -5.44
N ILE A 76 -2.56 5.93 -4.90
CA ILE A 76 -3.24 4.85 -5.61
C ILE A 76 -3.90 5.38 -6.89
N ILE A 77 -4.69 6.45 -6.79
CA ILE A 77 -5.39 7.04 -7.93
C ILE A 77 -4.38 7.49 -8.99
N GLN A 78 -3.30 8.16 -8.58
CA GLN A 78 -2.30 8.70 -9.49
C GLN A 78 -1.50 7.60 -10.21
N VAL A 79 -1.13 6.52 -9.52
CA VAL A 79 -0.52 5.34 -10.15
C VAL A 79 -1.50 4.70 -11.13
N HIS A 80 -2.78 4.56 -10.73
CA HIS A 80 -3.79 3.89 -11.56
C HIS A 80 -4.11 4.65 -12.86
N ARG A 81 -3.98 5.98 -12.87
CA ARG A 81 -4.15 6.80 -14.10
C ARG A 81 -3.20 6.41 -15.23
N ARG A 82 -2.08 5.75 -14.93
CA ARG A 82 -1.09 5.25 -15.90
C ARG A 82 -1.46 3.90 -16.51
N LEU A 83 -2.60 3.31 -16.14
CA LEU A 83 -3.07 2.03 -16.67
C LEU A 83 -4.07 2.23 -17.83
N PRO A 84 -4.20 1.23 -18.73
CA PRO A 84 -5.21 1.25 -19.77
C PRO A 84 -6.62 1.43 -19.20
N ARG A 85 -7.41 2.32 -19.81
CA ARG A 85 -8.78 2.64 -19.38
C ARG A 85 -9.78 1.54 -19.76
N SER A 86 -9.69 0.38 -19.10
CA SER A 86 -10.64 -0.73 -19.25
C SER A 86 -11.67 -0.77 -18.11
N ARG A 87 -12.78 -1.49 -18.31
CA ARG A 87 -13.77 -1.73 -17.25
C ARG A 87 -13.15 -2.43 -16.05
N ALA A 88 -12.28 -3.42 -16.29
CA ALA A 88 -11.55 -4.13 -15.24
C ALA A 88 -10.65 -3.20 -14.43
N SER A 89 -9.96 -2.26 -15.10
CA SER A 89 -9.14 -1.25 -14.42
C SER A 89 -9.98 -0.39 -13.48
N ARG A 90 -11.12 0.15 -13.98
CA ARG A 90 -12.03 0.98 -13.17
C ARG A 90 -12.58 0.25 -11.95
N ILE A 91 -12.98 -1.02 -12.12
CA ILE A 91 -13.43 -1.86 -11.00
C ILE A 91 -12.29 -2.05 -10.00
N GLY A 92 -11.10 -2.40 -10.48
CA GLY A 92 -9.93 -2.58 -9.62
C GLY A 92 -9.59 -1.32 -8.81
N LEU A 93 -9.67 -0.13 -9.41
CA LEU A 93 -9.50 1.14 -8.71
C LEU A 93 -10.59 1.35 -7.64
N ALA A 94 -11.86 1.19 -8.02
CA ALA A 94 -12.96 1.37 -7.09
C ALA A 94 -12.85 0.42 -5.88
N SER A 95 -12.50 -0.85 -6.14
CA SER A 95 -12.30 -1.85 -5.09
C SER A 95 -11.18 -1.45 -4.13
N VAL A 96 -9.98 -1.10 -4.63
CA VAL A 96 -8.87 -0.76 -3.74
C VAL A 96 -9.10 0.54 -2.97
N VAL A 97 -9.75 1.54 -3.59
CA VAL A 97 -10.07 2.82 -2.92
C VAL A 97 -11.12 2.60 -1.83
N THR A 98 -12.17 1.84 -2.12
CA THR A 98 -13.21 1.50 -1.14
C THR A 98 -12.61 0.71 0.02
N ALA A 99 -11.80 -0.32 -0.27
CA ALA A 99 -11.14 -1.12 0.75
C ALA A 99 -10.18 -0.28 1.62
N SER A 100 -9.46 0.66 1.01
CA SER A 100 -8.58 1.59 1.74
C SER A 100 -9.38 2.54 2.63
N GLY A 101 -10.48 3.09 2.13
CA GLY A 101 -11.37 3.94 2.93
C GLY A 101 -11.99 3.19 4.11
N ALA A 102 -12.45 1.96 3.88
CA ALA A 102 -12.98 1.10 4.94
C ALA A 102 -11.92 0.75 5.99
N ALA A 103 -10.70 0.37 5.58
CA ALA A 103 -9.61 0.09 6.50
C ALA A 103 -9.16 1.34 7.28
N SER A 104 -9.18 2.51 6.63
CA SER A 104 -8.91 3.79 7.28
C SER A 104 -9.90 4.08 8.40
N ALA A 105 -11.21 4.03 8.09
CA ALA A 105 -12.26 4.21 9.07
C ALA A 105 -12.15 3.18 10.20
N SER A 106 -11.92 1.91 9.85
CA SER A 106 -11.78 0.82 10.81
C SER A 106 -10.66 1.05 11.82
N GLY A 107 -9.45 1.40 11.35
CA GLY A 107 -8.30 1.64 12.24
C GLY A 107 -8.54 2.82 13.19
N ILE A 108 -9.10 3.92 12.68
CA ILE A 108 -9.41 5.11 13.49
C ILE A 108 -10.50 4.79 14.53
N LEU A 109 -11.60 4.15 14.12
CA LEU A 109 -12.69 3.78 15.03
C LEU A 109 -12.21 2.81 16.11
N LEU A 110 -11.33 1.85 15.77
CA LEU A 110 -10.75 0.93 16.74
C LEU A 110 -9.87 1.65 17.76
N ALA A 111 -8.98 2.55 17.29
CA ALA A 111 -8.12 3.32 18.18
C ALA A 111 -8.93 4.21 19.15
N LEU A 112 -10.07 4.72 18.70
CA LEU A 112 -11.03 5.49 19.52
C LEU A 112 -11.94 4.60 20.37
N LYS A 113 -11.79 3.26 20.32
CA LYS A 113 -12.60 2.26 21.03
C LYS A 113 -14.09 2.31 20.68
N LEU A 114 -14.42 2.75 19.46
CA LEU A 114 -15.79 2.83 18.94
C LEU A 114 -16.25 1.52 18.29
N ILE A 115 -15.32 0.64 17.91
CA ILE A 115 -15.61 -0.71 17.42
C ILE A 115 -14.69 -1.75 18.07
N PRO A 116 -15.12 -3.03 18.17
CA PRO A 116 -14.28 -4.10 18.71
C PRO A 116 -13.12 -4.48 17.78
N PHE A 117 -12.09 -5.10 18.37
CA PHE A 117 -10.87 -5.51 17.68
C PHE A 117 -11.12 -6.50 16.53
N VAL A 118 -11.93 -7.55 16.75
CA VAL A 118 -12.12 -8.63 15.77
C VAL A 118 -12.76 -8.13 14.46
N PRO A 119 -13.90 -7.41 14.47
CA PRO A 119 -14.46 -6.82 13.25
C PRO A 119 -13.47 -5.86 12.56
N SER A 120 -12.76 -5.04 13.33
CA SER A 120 -11.79 -4.10 12.77
C SER A 120 -10.62 -4.81 12.08
N THR A 121 -10.14 -5.89 12.67
CA THR A 121 -9.07 -6.72 12.11
C THR A 121 -9.48 -7.30 10.77
N VAL A 122 -10.72 -7.81 10.66
CA VAL A 122 -11.24 -8.36 9.39
C VAL A 122 -11.26 -7.29 8.29
N VAL A 123 -11.79 -6.09 8.59
CA VAL A 123 -11.86 -4.98 7.63
C VAL A 123 -10.46 -4.51 7.22
N THR A 124 -9.57 -4.34 8.20
CA THR A 124 -8.19 -3.89 7.96
C THR A 124 -7.42 -4.91 7.12
N MET A 125 -7.53 -6.20 7.43
CA MET A 125 -6.92 -7.27 6.64
C MET A 125 -7.45 -7.29 5.21
N ALA A 126 -8.76 -7.12 5.00
CA ALA A 126 -9.32 -7.00 3.65
C ALA A 126 -8.73 -5.80 2.89
N GLY A 127 -8.50 -4.67 3.57
CA GLY A 127 -7.81 -3.50 3.04
C GLY A 127 -6.36 -3.79 2.63
N ILE A 128 -5.58 -4.42 3.51
CA ILE A 128 -4.19 -4.83 3.26
C ILE A 128 -4.12 -5.73 2.02
N ILE A 129 -4.97 -6.77 1.97
CA ILE A 129 -5.01 -7.74 0.87
C ILE A 129 -5.37 -7.04 -0.45
N SER A 130 -6.39 -6.17 -0.41
CA SER A 130 -6.85 -5.44 -1.59
C SER A 130 -5.76 -4.52 -2.14
N GLN A 131 -5.08 -3.78 -1.26
CA GLN A 131 -3.96 -2.94 -1.68
C GLN A 131 -2.78 -3.78 -2.18
N ALA A 132 -2.43 -4.89 -1.53
CA ALA A 132 -1.29 -5.71 -1.92
C ALA A 132 -1.52 -6.36 -3.30
N ALA A 133 -2.72 -6.90 -3.53
CA ALA A 133 -3.12 -7.43 -4.83
C ALA A 133 -3.12 -6.33 -5.90
N TRP A 134 -3.66 -5.15 -5.59
CA TRP A 134 -3.63 -4.01 -6.50
C TRP A 134 -2.18 -3.60 -6.84
N VAL A 135 -1.29 -3.46 -5.86
CA VAL A 135 0.13 -3.14 -6.10
C VAL A 135 0.76 -4.23 -6.97
N ALA A 136 0.57 -5.51 -6.65
CA ALA A 136 1.13 -6.61 -7.43
C ALA A 136 0.73 -6.54 -8.93
N LEU A 137 -0.57 -6.36 -9.18
CA LEU A 137 -1.13 -6.33 -10.54
C LEU A 137 -0.75 -5.05 -11.29
N THR A 138 -0.95 -3.89 -10.68
CA THR A 138 -0.70 -2.60 -11.34
C THR A 138 0.78 -2.43 -11.66
N GLN A 139 1.66 -2.78 -10.73
CA GLN A 139 3.10 -2.69 -10.95
C GLN A 139 3.57 -3.72 -11.98
N HIS A 140 2.96 -4.91 -12.05
CA HIS A 140 3.24 -5.85 -13.13
C HIS A 140 2.89 -5.31 -14.52
N LEU A 141 1.75 -4.62 -14.65
CA LEU A 141 1.35 -3.99 -15.91
C LEU A 141 2.28 -2.81 -16.26
N LEU A 142 2.66 -2.00 -15.28
CA LEU A 142 3.52 -0.85 -15.46
C LEU A 142 4.97 -1.21 -15.81
N LEU A 143 5.43 -2.44 -15.58
CA LEU A 143 6.72 -2.92 -16.09
C LEU A 143 6.83 -2.82 -17.62
N ARG A 144 5.69 -2.84 -18.32
CA ARG A 144 5.62 -2.74 -19.78
C ARG A 144 5.26 -1.35 -20.27
N HIS A 145 5.02 -0.40 -19.37
CA HIS A 145 4.61 0.96 -19.74
C HIS A 145 5.85 1.83 -20.02
N PRO A 146 5.99 2.40 -21.24
CA PRO A 146 7.07 3.34 -21.53
C PRO A 146 7.07 4.51 -20.55
N GLY A 147 8.24 4.90 -20.05
CA GLY A 147 8.39 6.04 -19.13
C GLY A 147 8.12 5.73 -17.65
N TYR A 148 7.60 4.55 -17.27
CA TYR A 148 7.47 4.21 -15.85
C TYR A 148 8.78 3.64 -15.28
N PRO A 149 9.25 4.10 -14.10
CA PRO A 149 10.51 3.62 -13.53
C PRO A 149 10.50 2.11 -13.24
N THR A 150 11.30 1.34 -13.98
CA THR A 150 11.30 -0.13 -13.88
C THR A 150 11.67 -0.64 -12.49
N GLY A 151 12.59 0.04 -11.79
CA GLY A 151 12.95 -0.31 -10.41
C GLY A 151 11.76 -0.19 -9.45
N LEU A 152 11.00 0.90 -9.56
CA LEU A 152 9.80 1.14 -8.75
C LEU A 152 8.73 0.06 -9.01
N ALA A 153 8.51 -0.29 -10.28
CA ALA A 153 7.59 -1.36 -10.67
C ALA A 153 8.02 -2.74 -10.15
N ARG A 154 9.31 -3.08 -10.24
CA ARG A 154 9.82 -4.36 -9.74
C ARG A 154 9.66 -4.47 -8.23
N THR A 155 10.05 -3.43 -7.48
CA THR A 155 9.94 -3.40 -6.02
C THR A 155 8.49 -3.48 -5.57
N GLY A 156 7.61 -2.66 -6.15
CA GLY A 156 6.19 -2.69 -5.81
C GLY A 156 5.55 -4.04 -6.13
N ARG A 157 5.80 -4.60 -7.32
CA ARG A 157 5.33 -5.95 -7.68
C ARG A 157 5.82 -6.99 -6.68
N GLY A 158 7.10 -6.94 -6.32
CA GLY A 158 7.70 -7.85 -5.33
C GLY A 158 6.96 -7.79 -3.99
N ILE A 159 6.81 -6.60 -3.42
CA ILE A 159 6.10 -6.38 -2.16
C ILE A 159 4.66 -6.93 -2.24
N GLY A 160 3.91 -6.53 -3.26
CA GLY A 160 2.51 -6.96 -3.41
C GLY A 160 2.37 -8.48 -3.55
N VAL A 161 3.19 -9.11 -4.39
CA VAL A 161 3.19 -10.57 -4.57
C VAL A 161 3.56 -11.28 -3.27
N THR A 162 4.63 -10.84 -2.61
CA THR A 162 5.09 -11.44 -1.36
C THR A 162 4.04 -11.35 -0.27
N MET A 163 3.35 -10.21 -0.14
CA MET A 163 2.28 -10.04 0.84
C MET A 163 1.08 -10.95 0.56
N VAL A 164 0.64 -11.04 -0.70
CA VAL A 164 -0.46 -11.93 -1.09
C VAL A 164 -0.08 -13.39 -0.88
N ALA A 165 1.15 -13.77 -1.21
CA ALA A 165 1.66 -15.14 -1.08
C ALA A 165 1.90 -15.55 0.38
N ALA A 166 2.21 -14.61 1.28
CA ALA A 166 2.40 -14.91 2.71
C ALA A 166 1.11 -15.40 3.38
N LEU A 167 -0.07 -14.94 2.94
CA LEU A 167 -1.37 -15.27 3.54
C LEU A 167 -1.70 -16.77 3.49
N PRO A 168 -1.65 -17.47 2.34
CA PRO A 168 -1.91 -18.90 2.31
C PRO A 168 -0.88 -19.70 3.11
N VAL A 169 0.36 -19.21 3.24
CA VAL A 169 1.39 -19.85 4.07
C VAL A 169 1.04 -19.75 5.55
N VAL A 170 0.61 -18.58 6.02
CA VAL A 170 0.13 -18.38 7.40
C VAL A 170 -1.15 -19.19 7.64
N ALA A 171 -2.08 -19.21 6.69
CA ALA A 171 -3.31 -20.00 6.78
C ALA A 171 -3.02 -21.51 6.84
N ALA A 172 -2.05 -22.00 6.07
CA ALA A 172 -1.58 -23.38 6.16
C ALA A 172 -0.97 -23.68 7.54
N GLY A 173 -0.25 -22.72 8.13
CA GLY A 173 0.23 -22.81 9.51
C GLY A 173 -0.92 -22.97 10.51
N TYR A 174 -2.01 -22.23 10.32
CA TYR A 174 -3.23 -22.38 11.12
C TYR A 174 -3.92 -23.74 10.94
N ALA A 175 -3.88 -24.34 9.76
CA ALA A 175 -4.43 -25.67 9.52
C ALA A 175 -3.54 -26.80 10.08
N ALA A 176 -2.24 -26.56 10.25
CA ALA A 176 -1.25 -27.56 10.69
C ALA A 176 -1.17 -27.73 12.23
N GLN A 177 -2.26 -27.49 12.98
CA GLN A 177 -2.24 -27.52 14.46
C GLN A 177 -1.84 -28.89 15.03
N SER A 178 -2.11 -29.97 14.28
CA SER A 178 -1.73 -31.33 14.64
C SER A 178 -0.22 -31.63 14.43
N ALA A 179 0.52 -30.73 13.78
CA ALA A 179 1.94 -30.87 13.48
C ALA A 179 2.74 -29.64 13.97
N PRO A 180 3.09 -29.55 15.27
CA PRO A 180 3.68 -28.35 15.87
C PRO A 180 4.97 -27.87 15.20
N GLY A 181 5.80 -28.79 14.69
CA GLY A 181 7.01 -28.46 13.94
C GLY A 181 6.71 -27.74 12.62
N LEU A 182 5.78 -28.31 11.84
CA LEU A 182 5.33 -27.72 10.58
C LEU A 182 4.62 -26.37 10.80
N GLN A 183 3.77 -26.29 11.82
CA GLN A 183 3.09 -25.05 12.20
C GLN A 183 4.10 -23.92 12.50
N LYS A 184 5.14 -24.19 13.30
CA LYS A 184 6.20 -23.21 13.60
C LYS A 184 6.94 -22.75 12.35
N VAL A 185 7.29 -23.68 11.45
CA VAL A 185 7.97 -23.35 10.19
C VAL A 185 7.08 -22.47 9.32
N LEU A 186 5.79 -22.83 9.15
CA LEU A 186 4.85 -22.08 8.32
C LEU A 186 4.59 -20.68 8.86
N TYR A 187 4.42 -20.52 10.17
CA TYR A 187 4.31 -19.20 10.79
C TYR A 187 5.61 -18.40 10.72
N GLY A 188 6.76 -19.03 10.92
CA GLY A 188 8.06 -18.37 10.82
C GLY A 188 8.33 -17.85 9.41
N VAL A 189 8.12 -18.70 8.40
CA VAL A 189 8.34 -18.34 6.99
C VAL A 189 7.28 -17.34 6.53
N GLY A 190 5.99 -17.66 6.67
CA GLY A 190 4.89 -16.80 6.22
C GLY A 190 4.88 -15.46 6.94
N GLY A 191 4.99 -15.48 8.27
CA GLY A 191 5.04 -14.28 9.09
C GLY A 191 6.30 -13.45 8.85
N GLY A 192 7.48 -14.07 8.81
CA GLY A 192 8.74 -13.36 8.58
C GLY A 192 8.83 -12.71 7.20
N VAL A 193 8.52 -13.47 6.14
CA VAL A 193 8.53 -12.96 4.76
C VAL A 193 7.44 -11.90 4.56
N GLY A 194 6.25 -12.12 5.13
CA GLY A 194 5.17 -11.14 5.13
C GLY A 194 5.55 -9.84 5.84
N ALA A 195 6.22 -9.93 7.00
CA ALA A 195 6.68 -8.77 7.76
C ALA A 195 7.73 -7.95 6.99
N VAL A 196 8.69 -8.61 6.34
CA VAL A 196 9.68 -7.91 5.49
C VAL A 196 9.01 -7.15 4.35
N ALA A 197 8.03 -7.77 3.67
CA ALA A 197 7.28 -7.11 2.61
C ALA A 197 6.45 -5.94 3.15
N TYR A 198 5.81 -6.11 4.31
CA TYR A 198 5.05 -5.06 4.99
C TYR A 198 5.93 -3.84 5.33
N ILE A 199 7.13 -4.07 5.87
CA ILE A 199 8.13 -3.02 6.14
C ILE A 199 8.64 -2.37 4.85
N GLY A 200 8.72 -3.13 3.76
CA GLY A 200 9.12 -2.62 2.44
C GLY A 200 8.10 -1.63 1.84
N TRP A 201 6.84 -1.67 2.27
CA TRP A 201 5.77 -0.86 1.70
C TRP A 201 5.97 0.65 1.91
N PRO A 202 6.25 1.16 3.14
CA PRO A 202 6.64 2.55 3.34
C PRO A 202 7.80 3.01 2.45
N LEU A 203 8.82 2.15 2.25
CA LEU A 203 9.97 2.48 1.39
C LEU A 203 9.57 2.62 -0.07
N TRP A 204 8.69 1.75 -0.55
CA TRP A 204 8.14 1.84 -1.90
C TRP A 204 7.30 3.11 -2.08
N LEU A 205 6.49 3.50 -1.09
CA LEU A 205 5.71 4.75 -1.11
C LEU A 205 6.60 6.00 -1.09
N PHE A 206 7.70 5.97 -0.34
CA PHE A 206 8.69 7.03 -0.34
C PHE A 206 9.33 7.18 -1.74
N ALA A 207 9.74 6.08 -2.35
CA ALA A 207 10.29 6.08 -3.70
C ALA A 207 9.25 6.56 -4.73
N LEU A 208 8.00 6.15 -4.60
CA LEU A 208 6.89 6.63 -5.44
C LEU A 208 6.71 8.15 -5.29
N GLY A 209 6.68 8.67 -4.06
CA GLY A 209 6.54 10.10 -3.80
C GLY A 209 7.66 10.94 -4.42
N ARG A 210 8.90 10.43 -4.39
CA ARG A 210 10.04 11.05 -5.08
C ARG A 210 9.81 11.15 -6.59
N ASN A 211 9.44 10.05 -7.24
CA ASN A 211 9.23 10.03 -8.69
C ASN A 211 8.06 10.93 -9.10
N LEU A 212 6.95 10.90 -8.37
CA LEU A 212 5.77 11.74 -8.66
C LEU A 212 6.01 13.24 -8.54
N ARG A 213 7.03 13.66 -7.78
CA ARG A 213 7.39 15.08 -7.65
C ARG A 213 8.47 15.52 -8.62
N GLN A 214 9.33 14.63 -9.08
CA GLN A 214 10.36 14.93 -10.08
C GLN A 214 9.77 15.09 -11.49
N GLU A 215 8.65 14.44 -11.78
CA GLU A 215 7.83 14.73 -12.98
C GLU A 215 7.12 16.12 -12.88
N SER A 216 7.24 16.76 -11.71
CA SER A 216 6.82 18.10 -11.28
C SER A 216 7.30 19.33 -12.04
N ASP A 217 8.61 19.29 -12.22
CA ASP A 217 9.52 20.43 -12.28
C ASP A 217 10.26 20.40 -13.63
#